data_AF-A0A358M7U2-F1
#
_entry.id   AF-A0A358M7U2-F1
#
_cell.length_a   1.000
_cell.length_b   1.000
_cell.length_c   1.000
_cell.angle_alpha   90.00
_cell.angle_beta   90.00
_cell.angle_gamma   90.00
#
_symmetry.space_group_name_H-M   'P 1'
#
loop_
_entity.id
_entity.type
_entity.pdbx_description
1 polymer ?
#
loop_
_entity_poly.entity_id
_entity_poly.type
_entity_poly.pdbx_seq_one_letter_code
_entity_poly.pdbx_strand_id
1 'polypeptide(L)'
;KPASGKDLILTIIGKIGVEGALYQSMEFTGDGLRSLQMDDRFTIANMAVEAGAKNAFFPVDDITEAYLKEAGVQPPYRLYEADEDAGYTRTMEINLDEIVPVAACPHLPSNIRKIAGADAGQNAEFIPIDQVVIGSCTNGRLSDLRIAADVIRGGQIHPGVRCIVIPGTQKI
;
A
#
# COMPACT_ATOMS: atom_id res chain seq x y z
N LYS A 1 5.85 5.17 11.81
CA LYS A 1 4.86 6.17 11.33
C LYS A 1 3.52 5.44 11.15
N PRO A 2 2.37 6.07 11.40
CA PRO A 2 1.08 5.39 11.27
C PRO A 2 0.66 5.12 9.82
N ALA A 3 1.30 5.77 8.84
CA ALA A 3 1.07 5.54 7.43
C ALA A 3 1.89 4.37 6.89
N SER A 4 1.26 3.57 6.02
CA SER A 4 1.76 2.35 5.40
C SER A 4 1.82 2.47 3.87
N GLY A 5 2.36 1.46 3.18
CA GLY A 5 2.28 1.35 1.72
C GLY A 5 0.83 1.43 1.18
N LYS A 6 -0.16 0.98 1.97
CA LYS A 6 -1.58 1.08 1.62
C LYS A 6 -2.03 2.55 1.53
N ASP A 7 -1.62 3.37 2.49
CA ASP A 7 -1.99 4.78 2.54
C ASP A 7 -1.34 5.57 1.40
N LEU A 8 -0.09 5.22 1.06
CA LEU A 8 0.63 5.80 -0.08
C LEU A 8 -0.09 5.51 -1.40
N ILE A 9 -0.37 4.24 -1.72
CA ILE A 9 -1.01 3.91 -3.00
C ILE A 9 -2.45 4.42 -3.09
N LEU A 10 -3.21 4.39 -1.99
CA LEU A 10 -4.54 5.00 -1.96
C LEU A 10 -4.46 6.51 -2.20
N THR A 11 -3.52 7.21 -1.58
CA THR A 11 -3.31 8.65 -1.80
C THR A 11 -2.97 8.95 -3.27
N ILE A 12 -2.15 8.12 -3.91
CA ILE A 12 -1.82 8.24 -5.32
C ILE A 12 -3.07 8.03 -6.19
N ILE A 13 -3.83 6.96 -5.98
CA ILE A 13 -5.08 6.67 -6.70
C ILE A 13 -6.10 7.80 -6.49
N GLY A 14 -6.20 8.37 -5.30
CA GLY A 14 -7.06 9.52 -5.02
C GLY A 14 -6.66 10.78 -5.81
N LYS A 15 -5.36 10.97 -6.08
CA LYS A 15 -4.85 12.11 -6.87
C LYS A 15 -5.03 11.90 -8.38
N ILE A 16 -4.82 10.68 -8.88
CA ILE A 16 -4.80 10.42 -10.33
C ILE A 16 -6.10 9.81 -10.87
N GLY A 17 -6.96 9.29 -10.01
CA GLY A 17 -8.21 8.62 -10.38
C GLY A 17 -7.99 7.18 -10.86
N VAL A 18 -9.10 6.48 -11.14
CA VAL A 18 -9.09 5.06 -11.53
C VAL A 18 -8.61 4.80 -12.97
N GLU A 19 -8.48 5.86 -13.78
CA GLU A 19 -7.92 5.81 -15.14
C GLU A 19 -6.62 6.63 -15.26
N GLY A 20 -6.06 7.07 -14.13
CA GLY A 20 -4.93 8.00 -14.10
C GLY A 20 -3.61 7.45 -14.66
N ALA A 21 -3.51 6.13 -14.80
CA ALA A 21 -2.39 5.41 -15.39
C ALA A 21 -2.84 4.42 -16.48
N LEU A 22 -3.99 4.66 -17.13
CA LEU A 22 -4.54 3.77 -18.15
C LEU A 22 -3.55 3.54 -19.30
N TYR A 23 -3.24 2.28 -19.60
CA TYR A 23 -2.23 1.86 -20.59
C TYR A 23 -0.79 2.31 -20.29
N GLN A 24 -0.49 2.67 -19.05
CA GLN A 24 0.83 3.09 -18.60
C GLN A 24 1.42 2.10 -17.59
N SER A 25 2.74 2.10 -17.45
CA SER A 25 3.46 1.41 -16.37
C SER A 25 3.76 2.41 -15.27
N MET A 26 3.61 2.02 -14.00
CA MET A 26 3.98 2.86 -12.87
C MET A 26 5.32 2.44 -12.30
N GLU A 27 6.35 3.26 -12.50
CA GLU A 27 7.64 3.09 -11.83
C GLU A 27 7.67 3.95 -10.56
N PHE A 28 8.03 3.32 -9.45
CA PHE A 28 8.25 4.01 -8.18
C PHE A 28 9.75 4.14 -7.94
N THR A 29 10.23 5.37 -7.77
CA THR A 29 11.65 5.71 -7.61
C THR A 29 11.81 6.90 -6.64
N GLY A 30 13.04 7.18 -6.22
CA GLY A 30 13.42 8.28 -5.31
C GLY A 30 13.85 7.82 -3.91
N ASP A 31 14.46 8.74 -3.16
CA ASP A 31 15.10 8.44 -1.86
C ASP A 31 14.14 7.84 -0.82
N GLY A 32 12.85 8.17 -0.93
CA GLY A 32 11.80 7.67 -0.03
C GLY A 32 11.62 6.15 -0.07
N LEU A 33 12.02 5.47 -1.15
CA LEU A 33 11.87 4.01 -1.30
C LEU A 33 12.59 3.21 -0.21
N ARG A 34 13.68 3.73 0.35
CA ARG A 34 14.44 3.09 1.43
C ARG A 34 13.62 2.94 2.72
N SER A 35 12.55 3.72 2.85
CA SER A 35 11.63 3.61 3.98
C SER A 35 10.54 2.54 3.79
N LEU A 36 10.36 2.01 2.57
CA LEU A 36 9.32 1.05 2.23
C LEU A 36 9.88 -0.37 2.22
N GLN A 37 9.36 -1.22 3.09
CA GLN A 37 9.71 -2.65 3.12
C GLN A 37 9.03 -3.40 1.97
N MET A 38 9.43 -4.66 1.71
CA MET A 38 8.84 -5.44 0.62
C MET A 38 7.31 -5.59 0.74
N ASP A 39 6.78 -5.71 1.96
CA ASP A 39 5.33 -5.80 2.18
C ASP A 39 4.59 -4.51 1.75
N ASP A 40 5.20 -3.34 1.94
CA ASP A 40 4.67 -2.07 1.43
C ASP A 40 4.72 -2.04 -0.10
N ARG A 41 5.84 -2.45 -0.69
CA ARG A 41 6.03 -2.48 -2.15
C ARG A 41 5.06 -3.43 -2.83
N PHE A 42 4.82 -4.61 -2.24
CA PHE A 42 3.81 -5.54 -2.74
C PHE A 42 2.41 -4.96 -2.65
N THR A 43 2.09 -4.25 -1.56
CA THR A 43 0.80 -3.56 -1.40
C THR A 43 0.60 -2.51 -2.49
N ILE A 44 1.63 -1.69 -2.73
CA ILE A 44 1.60 -0.62 -3.74
C ILE A 44 1.48 -1.21 -5.15
N ALA A 45 2.32 -2.19 -5.50
CA ALA A 45 2.31 -2.82 -6.81
C ALA A 45 1.01 -3.57 -7.09
N ASN A 46 0.44 -4.24 -6.07
CA ASN A 46 -0.85 -4.92 -6.19
C ASN A 46 -1.98 -3.95 -6.55
N MET A 47 -1.98 -2.76 -5.95
CA MET A 47 -3.05 -1.77 -6.12
C MET A 47 -2.88 -0.82 -7.32
N ALA A 48 -1.83 -0.98 -8.12
CA ALA A 48 -1.60 -0.10 -9.26
C ALA A 48 -2.67 -0.28 -10.36
N VAL A 49 -3.26 -1.48 -10.46
CA VAL A 49 -4.32 -1.77 -11.44
C VAL A 49 -5.59 -0.96 -11.18
N GLU A 50 -5.86 -0.56 -9.93
CA GLU A 50 -6.97 0.30 -9.53
C GLU A 50 -6.81 1.73 -10.07
N ALA A 51 -5.60 2.13 -10.48
CA ALA A 51 -5.36 3.38 -11.20
C ALA A 51 -5.37 3.21 -12.74
N GLY A 52 -5.63 1.99 -13.23
CA GLY A 52 -5.59 1.63 -14.65
C GLY A 52 -4.22 1.20 -15.17
N ALA A 53 -3.20 1.10 -14.29
CA ALA A 53 -1.85 0.77 -14.70
C ALA A 53 -1.75 -0.67 -15.25
N LYS A 54 -0.90 -0.85 -16.26
CA LYS A 54 -0.60 -2.17 -16.84
C LYS A 54 0.27 -3.01 -15.92
N ASN A 55 1.21 -2.36 -15.23
CA ASN A 55 2.02 -2.93 -14.17
C ASN A 55 2.48 -1.81 -13.23
N ALA A 56 3.07 -2.22 -12.11
CA ALA A 56 3.84 -1.35 -11.25
C ALA A 56 5.11 -2.08 -10.81
N PHE A 57 6.21 -1.36 -10.75
CA PHE A 57 7.49 -1.93 -10.36
C PHE A 57 8.34 -0.93 -9.58
N PHE A 58 9.29 -1.51 -8.85
CA PHE A 58 10.31 -0.84 -8.07
C PHE A 58 11.68 -1.34 -8.55
N PRO A 59 12.70 -0.48 -8.59
CA PRO A 59 14.08 -0.92 -8.76
C PRO A 59 14.48 -1.95 -7.70
N VAL A 60 15.40 -2.84 -8.05
CA VAL A 60 15.96 -3.81 -7.11
C VAL A 60 17.03 -3.12 -6.27
N ASP A 61 16.82 -3.10 -4.95
CA ASP A 61 17.74 -2.53 -3.98
C ASP A 61 18.05 -3.55 -2.86
N ASP A 62 18.86 -3.14 -1.88
CA ASP A 62 19.27 -3.98 -0.75
C ASP A 62 18.09 -4.62 0.02
N ILE A 63 16.94 -3.95 0.09
CA ILE A 63 15.72 -4.48 0.73
C ILE A 63 15.16 -5.63 -0.10
N THR A 64 15.12 -5.46 -1.42
CA THR A 64 14.67 -6.50 -2.36
C THR A 64 15.63 -7.68 -2.36
N GLU A 65 16.94 -7.43 -2.39
CA GLU A 65 17.96 -8.48 -2.33
C GLU A 65 17.93 -9.27 -1.02
N ALA A 66 17.72 -8.59 0.12
CA ALA A 66 17.55 -9.25 1.41
C ALA A 66 16.33 -10.18 1.41
N TYR A 67 15.21 -9.74 0.85
CA TYR A 67 14.01 -10.57 0.69
C TYR A 67 14.24 -11.77 -0.22
N LEU A 68 14.91 -11.58 -1.37
CA LEU A 68 15.26 -12.68 -2.28
C LEU A 68 16.14 -13.73 -1.59
N LYS A 69 17.14 -13.27 -0.84
CA LYS A 69 18.03 -14.14 -0.05
C LYS A 69 17.26 -14.96 0.98
N GLU A 70 16.34 -14.33 1.72
CA GLU A 70 15.46 -15.01 2.68
C GLU A 70 14.55 -16.05 2.00
N ALA A 71 14.06 -15.74 0.81
CA ALA A 71 13.28 -16.65 -0.02
C ALA A 71 14.10 -17.79 -0.65
N GLY A 72 15.42 -17.85 -0.40
CA GLY A 72 16.32 -18.86 -0.96
C GLY A 72 16.70 -18.62 -2.43
N VAL A 73 16.40 -17.44 -2.98
CA VAL A 73 16.84 -17.02 -4.31
C VAL A 73 18.27 -16.50 -4.20
N GLN A 74 19.17 -17.08 -4.97
CA GLN A 74 20.60 -16.74 -4.98
C GLN A 74 21.06 -16.39 -6.40
N PRO A 75 22.10 -15.55 -6.55
CA PRO A 75 22.72 -15.27 -7.84
C PRO A 75 23.18 -16.55 -8.58
N PRO A 76 23.30 -16.51 -9.93
CA PRO A 76 23.25 -15.31 -10.76
C PRO A 76 21.83 -14.93 -11.19
N TYR A 77 21.47 -13.67 -10.96
CA TYR A 77 20.36 -12.99 -11.62
C TYR A 77 20.87 -11.68 -12.23
N ARG A 78 20.20 -11.21 -13.27
CA ARG A 78 20.53 -9.93 -13.89
C ARG A 78 19.61 -8.85 -13.34
N LEU A 79 20.22 -7.81 -12.77
CA LEU A 79 19.51 -6.61 -12.35
C LEU A 79 19.28 -5.70 -13.55
N TYR A 80 18.11 -5.08 -13.57
CA TYR A 80 17.71 -4.09 -14.55
C TYR A 80 17.29 -2.83 -13.79
N GLU A 81 17.81 -1.71 -14.25
CA GLU A 81 17.48 -0.38 -13.77
C GLU A 81 17.09 0.47 -14.96
N ALA A 82 16.30 1.52 -14.73
CA ALA A 82 16.03 2.50 -15.75
C ALA A 82 17.34 3.25 -16.11
N ASP A 83 17.54 3.52 -17.39
CA ASP A 83 18.65 4.36 -17.85
C ASP A 83 18.48 5.80 -17.31
N GLU A 84 19.58 6.53 -17.11
CA GLU A 84 19.55 7.90 -16.58
C GLU A 84 18.73 8.87 -17.46
N ASP A 85 18.61 8.57 -18.76
CA ASP A 85 17.86 9.34 -19.75
C ASP A 85 16.50 8.73 -20.11
N ALA A 86 16.00 7.79 -19.31
CA ALA A 86 14.68 7.19 -19.50
C ALA A 86 13.57 8.25 -19.52
N GLY A 87 12.78 8.27 -20.60
CA GLY A 87 11.68 9.20 -20.79
C GLY A 87 10.38 8.74 -20.12
N TYR A 88 9.83 9.54 -19.22
CA TYR A 88 8.53 9.30 -18.59
C TYR A 88 7.43 10.16 -19.21
N THR A 89 6.28 9.56 -19.51
CA THR A 89 5.11 10.29 -20.03
C THR A 89 4.54 11.27 -19.01
N ARG A 90 4.71 10.96 -17.73
CA ARG A 90 4.31 11.79 -16.59
C ARG A 90 5.16 11.42 -15.37
N THR A 91 5.64 12.45 -14.67
CA THR A 91 6.30 12.29 -13.36
C THR A 91 5.45 12.95 -12.29
N MET A 92 5.39 12.34 -11.11
CA MET A 92 4.70 12.90 -9.94
C MET A 92 5.58 12.70 -8.72
N GLU A 93 5.89 13.78 -8.03
CA GLU A 93 6.63 13.74 -6.78
C GLU A 93 5.66 13.57 -5.60
N ILE A 94 6.00 12.65 -4.69
CA ILE A 94 5.21 12.36 -3.49
C ILE A 94 6.10 12.51 -2.26
N ASN A 95 5.77 13.48 -1.41
CA ASN A 95 6.41 13.64 -0.12
C ASN A 95 5.88 12.60 0.88
N LEU A 96 6.73 11.63 1.26
CA LEU A 96 6.36 10.57 2.21
C LEU A 96 6.08 11.09 3.63
N ASP A 97 6.55 12.29 3.98
CA ASP A 97 6.26 12.90 5.29
C ASP A 97 4.82 13.42 5.39
N GLU A 98 4.16 13.66 4.25
CA GLU A 98 2.78 14.13 4.19
C GLU A 98 1.76 12.99 4.14
N ILE A 99 2.21 11.74 4.02
CA ILE A 99 1.31 10.59 3.95
C ILE A 99 0.75 10.31 5.35
N VAL A 100 -0.58 10.27 5.41
CA VAL A 100 -1.37 10.00 6.61
C VAL A 100 -2.30 8.81 6.38
N PRO A 101 -2.77 8.13 7.43
CA PRO A 101 -3.82 7.13 7.31
C PRO A 101 -5.04 7.61 6.52
N VAL A 102 -5.44 6.83 5.51
CA VAL A 102 -6.61 7.11 4.67
C VAL A 102 -7.50 5.88 4.48
N ALA A 103 -8.75 6.12 4.07
CA ALA A 103 -9.67 5.07 3.64
C ALA A 103 -10.26 5.40 2.26
N ALA A 104 -10.39 4.39 1.40
CA ALA A 104 -11.19 4.47 0.19
C ALA A 104 -12.66 4.22 0.55
N CYS A 105 -13.52 5.21 0.33
CA CYS A 105 -14.94 5.15 0.60
C CYS A 105 -15.72 4.61 -0.60
N PRO A 106 -16.91 4.02 -0.38
CA PRO A 106 -17.76 3.57 -1.48
C PRO A 106 -18.08 4.69 -2.49
N HIS A 107 -18.25 4.40 -3.78
CA HIS A 107 -18.13 3.11 -4.45
C HIS A 107 -16.85 2.99 -5.30
N LEU A 108 -15.89 3.91 -5.15
CA LEU A 108 -14.69 3.99 -5.99
C LEU A 108 -13.41 3.96 -5.15
N PRO A 109 -12.37 3.21 -5.55
CA PRO A 109 -11.07 3.21 -4.88
C PRO A 109 -10.42 4.59 -4.79
N SER A 110 -10.74 5.50 -5.71
CA SER A 110 -10.26 6.89 -5.71
C SER A 110 -11.00 7.83 -4.77
N ASN A 111 -12.11 7.42 -4.16
CA ASN A 111 -12.86 8.23 -3.19
C ASN A 111 -12.17 8.21 -1.81
N ILE A 112 -11.01 8.85 -1.72
CA ILE A 112 -10.14 8.79 -0.54
C ILE A 112 -10.58 9.83 0.50
N ARG A 113 -10.72 9.38 1.75
CA ARG A 113 -10.88 10.24 2.92
C ARG A 113 -9.74 10.04 3.90
N LYS A 114 -9.19 11.15 4.40
CA LYS A 114 -8.18 11.13 5.47
C LYS A 114 -8.82 10.71 6.79
N ILE A 115 -8.22 9.73 7.45
CA ILE A 115 -8.66 9.20 8.76
C ILE A 115 -7.81 9.74 9.91
N ALA A 116 -6.61 10.25 9.61
CA ALA A 116 -5.74 10.94 10.56
C ALA A 116 -5.10 12.20 9.93
N GLY A 117 -4.55 13.09 10.77
CA GLY A 117 -4.00 14.39 10.38
C GLY A 117 -4.95 15.57 10.58
N ALA A 118 -4.54 16.76 10.13
CA ALA A 118 -5.27 18.03 10.37
C ALA A 118 -6.69 18.05 9.76
N ASP A 119 -6.92 17.26 8.70
CA ASP A 119 -8.21 17.16 8.02
C ASP A 119 -8.99 15.89 8.37
N ALA A 120 -8.53 15.13 9.37
CA ALA A 120 -9.18 13.89 9.77
C ALA A 120 -10.61 14.13 10.22
N GLY A 121 -11.56 13.41 9.62
CA GLY A 121 -12.94 13.45 10.06
C GLY A 121 -13.68 14.76 9.77
N GLN A 122 -13.11 15.70 9.00
CA GLN A 122 -13.87 16.86 8.51
C GLN A 122 -15.07 16.34 7.70
N ASN A 123 -16.28 16.63 8.18
CA ASN A 123 -17.56 16.13 7.65
C ASN A 123 -17.73 14.59 7.69
N ALA A 124 -17.05 13.90 8.62
CA ALA A 124 -17.31 12.47 8.85
C ALA A 124 -18.52 12.30 9.75
N GLU A 125 -19.63 11.87 9.16
CA GLU A 125 -20.75 11.31 9.91
C GLU A 125 -20.31 9.99 10.59
N PHE A 126 -20.93 9.67 11.72
CA PHE A 126 -20.74 8.37 12.33
C PHE A 126 -21.30 7.29 11.39
N ILE A 127 -20.41 6.41 10.91
CA ILE A 127 -20.79 5.27 10.07
C ILE A 127 -20.70 4.01 10.94
N PRO A 128 -21.83 3.39 11.31
CA PRO A 128 -21.78 2.09 11.97
C PRO A 128 -21.13 1.07 11.03
N ILE A 129 -20.24 0.24 11.59
CA ILE A 129 -19.63 -0.87 10.87
C ILE A 129 -20.21 -2.18 11.41
N ASP A 130 -20.62 -3.07 10.52
CA ASP A 130 -21.08 -4.42 10.91
C ASP A 130 -19.96 -5.46 10.77
N GLN A 131 -18.92 -5.15 9.99
CA GLN A 131 -17.86 -6.09 9.67
C GLN A 131 -16.51 -5.40 9.44
N VAL A 132 -15.45 -6.05 9.89
CA VAL A 132 -14.06 -5.74 9.56
C VAL A 132 -13.40 -7.00 8.99
N VAL A 133 -12.74 -6.87 7.84
CA VAL A 133 -11.91 -7.94 7.26
C VAL A 133 -10.47 -7.47 7.27
N ILE A 134 -9.62 -8.19 8.01
CA ILE A 134 -8.19 -7.93 8.12
C ILE A 134 -7.49 -9.04 7.35
N GLY A 135 -6.91 -8.70 6.20
CA GLY A 135 -6.29 -9.69 5.32
C GLY A 135 -7.01 -9.86 3.98
N SER A 136 -6.22 -9.90 2.93
CA SER A 136 -6.56 -9.97 1.50
C SER A 136 -5.30 -10.30 0.70
N CYS A 137 -5.38 -10.30 -0.64
CA CYS A 137 -4.20 -10.37 -1.49
C CYS A 137 -3.31 -9.11 -1.41
N THR A 138 -3.89 -7.96 -1.03
CA THR A 138 -3.18 -6.68 -0.94
C THR A 138 -2.36 -6.58 0.35
N ASN A 139 -2.94 -7.00 1.46
CA ASN A 139 -2.41 -6.92 2.81
C ASN A 139 -2.86 -8.15 3.58
N GLY A 140 -2.03 -8.76 4.40
CA GLY A 140 -2.27 -10.07 5.01
C GLY A 140 -0.97 -10.83 5.32
N ARG A 141 0.18 -10.14 5.20
CA ARG A 141 1.47 -10.65 5.65
C ARG A 141 1.57 -10.53 7.17
N LEU A 142 2.60 -11.17 7.73
CA LEU A 142 2.81 -11.18 9.19
C LEU A 142 2.97 -9.76 9.77
N SER A 143 3.60 -8.84 9.02
CA SER A 143 3.72 -7.42 9.39
C SER A 143 2.35 -6.74 9.51
N ASP A 144 1.45 -6.94 8.53
CA ASP A 144 0.08 -6.42 8.53
C ASP A 144 -0.71 -6.93 9.75
N LEU A 145 -0.64 -8.24 10.01
CA LEU A 145 -1.36 -8.85 11.13
C LEU A 145 -0.80 -8.41 12.49
N ARG A 146 0.51 -8.15 12.60
CA ARG A 146 1.13 -7.59 13.80
C ARG A 146 0.64 -6.16 14.07
N ILE A 147 0.56 -5.31 13.04
CA ILE A 147 0.01 -3.96 13.18
C ILE A 147 -1.44 -4.02 13.65
N ALA A 148 -2.27 -4.88 13.03
CA ALA A 148 -3.65 -5.06 13.44
C ALA A 148 -3.76 -5.55 14.89
N ALA A 149 -2.94 -6.53 15.28
CA ALA A 149 -2.90 -7.04 16.65
C ALA A 149 -2.45 -5.97 17.65
N ASP A 150 -1.49 -5.12 17.30
CA ASP A 150 -1.04 -4.00 18.13
C ASP A 150 -2.15 -2.97 18.34
N VAL A 151 -2.94 -2.66 17.31
CA VAL A 151 -4.10 -1.75 17.42
C VAL A 151 -5.20 -2.33 18.30
N ILE A 152 -5.44 -3.65 18.21
CA ILE A 152 -6.48 -4.34 19.00
C ILE A 152 -6.01 -4.60 20.44
N ARG A 153 -4.69 -4.61 20.70
CA ARG A 153 -4.11 -5.00 21.99
C ARG A 153 -4.70 -4.19 23.15
N GLY A 154 -5.23 -4.89 24.15
CA GLY A 154 -5.85 -4.28 25.33
C GLY A 154 -7.29 -3.82 25.12
N GLY A 155 -7.81 -3.90 23.89
CA GLY A 155 -9.21 -3.67 23.55
C GLY A 155 -9.97 -4.98 23.27
N GLN A 156 -11.25 -4.83 22.93
CA GLN A 156 -12.11 -5.91 22.45
C GLN A 156 -12.86 -5.45 21.21
N ILE A 157 -13.11 -6.38 20.29
CA ILE A 157 -14.00 -6.13 19.16
C ILE A 157 -15.42 -5.96 19.70
N HIS A 158 -16.12 -4.92 19.25
CA HIS A 158 -17.50 -4.65 19.69
C HIS A 158 -18.42 -5.84 19.34
N PRO A 159 -19.34 -6.28 20.23
CA PRO A 159 -20.15 -7.50 20.02
C PRO A 159 -21.01 -7.51 18.74
N GLY A 160 -21.40 -6.33 18.27
CA GLY A 160 -22.15 -6.16 17.01
C GLY A 160 -21.28 -6.18 15.75
N VAL A 161 -19.96 -6.32 15.86
CA VAL A 161 -19.02 -6.25 14.73
C VAL A 161 -18.41 -7.61 14.48
N ARG A 162 -18.60 -8.13 13.26
CA ARG A 162 -17.91 -9.34 12.81
C ARG A 162 -16.48 -9.01 12.38
N CYS A 163 -15.48 -9.47 13.13
CA CYS A 163 -14.07 -9.36 12.74
C CYS A 163 -13.59 -10.68 12.11
N ILE A 164 -13.09 -10.61 10.88
CA ILE A 164 -12.55 -11.75 10.13
C ILE A 164 -11.07 -11.47 9.86
N VAL A 165 -10.20 -12.41 10.23
CA VAL A 165 -8.76 -12.32 9.98
C VAL A 165 -8.35 -13.40 8.97
N ILE A 166 -7.69 -13.01 7.88
CA ILE A 166 -7.34 -13.88 6.75
C ILE A 166 -5.83 -13.75 6.46
N PRO A 167 -4.99 -14.66 6.97
CA PRO A 167 -3.57 -14.71 6.60
C PRO A 167 -3.39 -14.93 5.09
N GLY A 168 -2.40 -14.26 4.50
CA GLY A 168 -2.17 -14.30 3.05
C GLY A 168 -1.66 -15.65 2.52
N THR A 169 -1.06 -16.47 3.39
CA THR A 169 -0.57 -17.81 3.06
C THR A 169 -0.64 -18.72 4.30
N GLN A 170 -0.50 -20.04 4.12
CA GLN A 170 -0.41 -20.99 5.24
C GLN A 170 0.83 -20.82 6.12
N LYS A 171 1.87 -20.12 5.65
CA LYS A 171 3.11 -19.90 6.41
C LYS A 171 2.98 -18.75 7.42
N ILE A 172 1.98 -17.89 7.25
CA ILE A 172 1.70 -16.71 8.09
C ILE A 172 0.71 -17.12 9.18
#